data_AF-A0ABD0Q9J8-F1
#
_entry.id   AF-A0ABD0Q9J8-F1
#
_cell.length_a   1.000
_cell.length_b   1.000
_cell.length_c   1.000
_cell.angle_alpha   90.00
_cell.angle_beta   90.00
_cell.angle_gamma   90.00
#
_symmetry.space_group_name_H-M   'P 1'
#
loop_
_entity.id
_entity.type
_entity.pdbx_description
1 polymer ?
#
loop_
_entity_poly.entity_id
_entity_poly.type
_entity_poly.pdbx_seq_one_letter_code
_entity_poly.pdbx_strand_id
1 'polypeptide(L)' 'CASPLAPENGEISVTGLQVGGVAYFSCLIGYQLQGPSSLTCRNATTPYWSGREP' A
#
# COMPACT_ATOMS: atom_id res chain seq x y z
N CYS A 1 7.04 -7.42 4.41
CA CYS A 1 7.07 -6.35 3.41
C CYS A 1 7.72 -5.15 4.07
N ALA A 2 8.43 -4.33 3.32
CA ALA A 2 8.89 -3.05 3.84
C ALA A 2 7.70 -2.12 4.09
N SER A 3 7.87 -1.15 5.00
CA SER A 3 6.90 -0.07 5.19
C SER A 3 6.68 0.66 3.87
N PRO A 4 5.46 0.62 3.29
CA PRO A 4 5.18 1.30 2.05
C PRO A 4 5.24 2.82 2.25
N LEU A 5 5.66 3.54 1.21
CA LEU A 5 5.67 5.00 1.24
C LEU A 5 4.26 5.55 1.03
N ALA A 6 3.94 6.62 1.76
CA ALA A 6 2.72 7.36 1.52
C ALA A 6 2.81 8.11 0.18
N PRO A 7 1.72 8.14 -0.62
CA PRO A 7 1.67 8.94 -1.84
C PRO A 7 1.76 10.44 -1.51
N GLU A 8 2.37 11.22 -2.40
CA GLU A 8 2.64 12.66 -2.19
C GLU A 8 1.37 13.48 -1.86
N ASN A 9 0.24 13.11 -2.47
CA ASN A 9 -1.05 13.79 -2.31
C ASN A 9 -2.12 12.84 -1.73
N GLY A 10 -1.72 12.02 -0.77
CA GLY A 10 -2.62 11.07 -0.12
C GLY A 10 -2.11 10.58 1.22
N GLU A 11 -2.82 9.60 1.76
CA GLU A 11 -2.55 8.96 3.03
C GLU A 11 -2.49 7.45 2.84
N ILE A 12 -1.71 6.79 3.70
CA ILE A 12 -1.54 5.34 3.70
C ILE A 12 -1.87 4.76 5.07
N SER A 13 -2.66 3.71 5.09
CA SER A 13 -3.09 2.99 6.28
C SER A 13 -2.67 1.52 6.17
N VAL A 14 -1.66 1.13 6.95
CA VAL A 14 -1.11 -0.22 6.91
C VAL A 14 -1.60 -1.03 8.10
N THR A 15 -2.31 -2.12 7.83
CA THR A 15 -2.78 -3.06 8.88
C THR A 15 -1.66 -3.95 9.41
N GLY A 16 -0.63 -4.23 8.60
CA GLY A 16 0.54 -4.98 9.03
C GLY A 16 1.56 -5.15 7.91
N LEU A 17 2.82 -5.35 8.29
CA LEU A 17 3.95 -5.55 7.36
C LEU A 17 4.28 -7.04 7.12
N GLN A 18 3.57 -7.93 7.78
CA GLN A 18 3.68 -9.38 7.64
C GLN A 18 2.76 -9.91 6.52
N VAL A 19 2.99 -11.13 6.05
CA VAL A 19 2.15 -11.76 5.02
C VAL A 19 0.68 -11.74 5.46
N GLY A 20 -0.19 -11.33 4.54
CA GLY A 20 -1.61 -11.12 4.82
C GLY A 20 -1.95 -9.72 5.34
N GLY A 21 -0.94 -8.90 5.67
CA GLY A 21 -1.12 -7.48 5.93
C GLY A 21 -1.56 -6.72 4.68
N VAL A 22 -2.39 -5.72 4.85
CA VAL A 22 -2.94 -4.88 3.78
C VAL A 22 -2.60 -3.42 4.02
N ALA A 23 -2.03 -2.76 3.03
CA ALA A 23 -1.83 -1.32 2.97
C ALA A 23 -2.97 -0.70 2.15
N TYR A 24 -3.74 0.19 2.76
CA TYR A 24 -4.80 0.96 2.13
C TYR A 24 -4.28 2.35 1.77
N PHE A 25 -4.57 2.80 0.57
CA PHE A 25 -4.15 4.09 0.06
C PHE A 25 -5.38 4.94 -0.21
N SER A 26 -5.32 6.17 0.27
CA SER A 26 -6.39 7.17 0.14
C SER A 26 -5.80 8.42 -0.47
N CYS A 27 -6.45 9.02 -1.46
CA CYS A 27 -6.03 10.32 -1.98
C CYS A 27 -6.75 11.46 -1.26
N LEU A 28 -6.10 12.63 -1.22
CA LEU A 28 -6.73 13.87 -0.78
C LEU A 28 -7.88 14.25 -1.70
N ILE A 29 -8.81 15.05 -1.18
CA ILE A 29 -9.97 15.54 -1.94
C ILE A 29 -9.48 16.34 -3.15
N GLY A 30 -9.95 15.96 -4.34
CA GLY A 30 -9.54 16.56 -5.62
C GLY A 30 -8.39 15.85 -6.32
N TYR A 31 -7.78 14.83 -5.70
CA TYR A 31 -6.75 13.98 -6.32
C TYR A 31 -7.32 12.59 -6.63
N GLN A 32 -6.80 12.00 -7.72
CA GLN A 32 -7.12 10.62 -8.08
C GLN A 32 -5.89 9.75 -7.89
N LEU A 33 -6.11 8.62 -7.24
CA LEU A 33 -5.09 7.63 -6.97
C LEU A 33 -4.73 6.92 -8.27
N GLN A 34 -3.47 6.99 -8.68
CA GLN A 34 -3.00 6.35 -9.91
C GLN A 34 -2.48 4.95 -9.63
N GLY A 35 -3.41 4.00 -9.50
CA GLY A 35 -3.08 2.60 -9.28
C GLY A 35 -4.02 1.92 -8.29
N PRO A 36 -3.56 0.84 -7.64
CA PRO A 36 -4.37 0.12 -6.66
C PRO A 36 -4.54 0.93 -5.36
N SER A 37 -5.79 1.09 -4.91
CA SER A 37 -6.12 1.69 -3.61
C SER A 37 -5.80 0.79 -2.42
N SER A 38 -5.38 -0.45 -2.67
CA SER A 38 -4.91 -1.35 -1.63
C SER A 38 -3.86 -2.31 -2.16
N LEU A 39 -2.82 -2.54 -1.35
CA LEU A 39 -1.78 -3.51 -1.61
C LEU A 39 -1.79 -4.56 -0.51
N THR A 40 -1.68 -5.83 -0.90
CA THR A 40 -1.54 -6.94 0.05
C THR A 40 -0.10 -7.39 0.13
N CYS A 41 0.42 -7.55 1.34
CA CYS A 41 1.72 -8.14 1.57
C CYS A 41 1.62 -9.64 1.28
N ARG A 42 2.25 -10.07 0.19
CA ARG A 42 2.29 -11.47 -0.23
C ARG A 42 3.69 -12.03 -0.05
N ASN A 43 3.74 -13.36 -0.02
CA ASN A 43 4.92 -14.20 -0.06
C ASN A 43 5.71 -14.25 1.27
N ALA A 44 5.79 -15.43 1.90
CA ALA A 44 6.39 -15.59 3.22
C ALA A 44 7.93 -15.60 3.20
N THR A 45 8.52 -16.03 2.08
CA THR A 45 9.98 -16.16 1.95
C THR A 45 10.62 -14.83 1.56
N THR A 46 9.99 -14.07 0.67
CA THR A 46 10.41 -12.72 0.26
C THR A 46 9.20 -11.81 0.26
N PRO A 47 8.87 -11.13 1.37
CA PRO A 47 7.59 -10.47 1.48
C PRO A 47 7.58 -9.16 0.69
N TYR A 48 6.72 -9.08 -0.33
CA TYR A 48 6.56 -7.94 -1.22
C TYR A 48 5.10 -7.48 -1.33
N TRP A 49 4.90 -6.20 -1.62
CA TRP A 49 3.57 -5.66 -1.91
C TRP A 49 3.08 -6.17 -3.26
N SER A 50 1.86 -6.70 -3.29
CA SER A 50 1.30 -7.36 -4.48
C SER A 50 1.11 -6.45 -5.70
N GLY A 51 1.43 -5.16 -5.58
CA GLY A 51 1.39 -4.14 -6.61
C GLY A 51 2.38 -3.03 -6.28
N ARG A 52 2.48 -2.03 -7.17
CA ARG A 52 3.34 -0.86 -6.96
C ARG A 52 2.54 0.20 -6.20
N GLU A 53 3.22 0.93 -5.33
CA GLU A 53 2.65 2.11 -4.68
C GLU A 53 2.18 3.13 -5.74
N PRO A 54 0.99 3.72 -5.57
CA PRO A 54 0.40 4.72 -6.47
C PRO A 54 1.06 6.10 -6.35
#